data_AF-A0A1X1R809-F1
#
_entry.id   AF-A0A1X1R809-F1
#
_cell.length_a   1.000
_cell.length_b   1.000
_cell.length_c   1.000
_cell.angle_alpha   90.00
_cell.angle_beta   90.00
_cell.angle_gamma   90.00
#
_symmetry.space_group_name_H-M   'P 1'
#
loop_
_entity.id
_entity.type
_entity.pdbx_description
1 polymer ?
#
loop_
_entity_poly.entity_id
_entity_poly.type
_entity_poly.pdbx_seq_one_letter_code
_entity_poly.pdbx_strand_id
1 'polypeptide(L)'
;MKILVATALTQGARSNDYCYCVSGEPVWVQDPCDRDRRDPNDECGCSRGFAGAASHRATTTAQVADLPLTRAELIDAMRMSLDDGGWPVEWAEDVVDDNLIIASVFSVGTVIERSFDQFRPRAA
;
A
#
# COMPACT_ATOMS: atom_id res chain seq x y z
N MET A 1 7.95 10.02 10.89
CA MET A 1 7.38 8.69 11.18
C MET A 1 7.51 7.83 9.92
N LYS A 2 8.00 6.60 10.05
CA LYS A 2 8.13 5.67 8.93
C LYS A 2 6.74 5.12 8.54
N ILE A 3 6.37 5.28 7.28
CA ILE A 3 5.11 4.77 6.72
C ILE A 3 5.34 4.18 5.32
N LEU A 4 4.38 3.44 4.80
CA LEU A 4 4.33 3.04 3.40
C LEU A 4 3.66 4.13 2.55
N VAL A 5 4.30 4.52 1.46
CA VAL A 5 3.75 5.43 0.45
C VAL A 5 3.80 4.83 -0.95
N ALA A 6 2.90 5.28 -1.83
CA ALA A 6 2.94 4.91 -3.23
C ALA A 6 4.21 5.43 -3.90
N THR A 7 4.76 4.63 -4.82
CA THR A 7 5.94 5.02 -5.60
C THR A 7 5.86 4.45 -7.01
N ALA A 8 6.39 5.21 -7.97
CA ALA A 8 6.64 4.72 -9.32
C ALA A 8 8.03 4.08 -9.47
N LEU A 9 8.87 4.11 -8.43
CA LEU A 9 10.19 3.48 -8.46
C LEU A 9 10.05 1.98 -8.69
N THR A 10 10.92 1.42 -9.54
CA THR A 10 10.96 0.00 -9.94
C THR A 10 9.73 -0.53 -10.69
N GLN A 11 8.74 0.31 -10.96
CA GLN A 11 7.60 -0.04 -11.81
C GLN A 11 8.05 -0.38 -13.23
N GLY A 12 7.54 -1.47 -13.77
CA GLY A 12 7.91 -2.00 -15.08
C GLY A 12 9.11 -2.94 -15.04
N ALA A 13 9.75 -3.14 -13.89
CA ALA A 13 10.76 -4.20 -13.72
C ALA A 13 10.15 -5.60 -13.85
N ARG A 14 8.84 -5.74 -13.57
CA ARG A 14 8.02 -6.87 -14.02
C ARG A 14 6.97 -6.39 -15.02
N SER A 15 6.66 -7.24 -15.99
CA SER A 15 5.71 -6.93 -17.06
C SER A 15 4.28 -6.69 -16.58
N ASN A 16 3.96 -7.09 -15.36
CA ASN A 16 2.65 -6.96 -14.72
C ASN A 16 2.63 -5.92 -13.59
N ASP A 17 3.66 -5.10 -13.48
CA ASP A 17 3.67 -3.97 -12.58
C ASP A 17 2.69 -2.88 -13.05
N TYR A 18 2.06 -2.22 -12.10
CA TYR A 18 1.26 -1.03 -12.32
C TYR A 18 1.39 -0.06 -11.13
N CYS A 19 1.27 1.23 -11.42
CA CYS A 19 1.13 2.28 -10.43
C CYS A 19 0.20 3.37 -10.99
N TYR A 20 -1.04 3.36 -10.52
CA TYR A 20 -2.03 4.39 -10.85
C TYR A 20 -2.27 5.36 -9.69
N CYS A 21 -1.54 5.17 -8.59
CA CYS A 21 -1.50 6.01 -7.41
C CYS A 21 -0.83 7.37 -7.66
N VAL A 22 -1.16 8.34 -6.82
CA VAL A 22 -0.39 9.58 -6.71
C VAL A 22 0.90 9.27 -5.95
N SER A 23 2.06 9.55 -6.54
CA SER A 23 3.35 9.27 -5.90
C SER A 23 3.47 9.99 -4.55
N GLY A 24 3.89 9.26 -3.51
CA GLY A 24 4.06 9.79 -2.15
C GLY A 24 2.81 9.77 -1.28
N GLU A 25 1.65 9.40 -1.80
CA GLU A 25 0.45 9.24 -0.96
C GLU A 25 0.58 8.02 -0.03
N PRO A 26 0.00 8.05 1.19
CA PRO A 26 -0.08 6.86 2.03
C PRO A 26 -0.77 5.72 1.30
N VAL A 27 -0.30 4.50 1.53
CA VAL A 27 -0.95 3.31 0.98
C VAL A 27 -1.38 2.33 2.06
N TRP A 28 -2.38 1.54 1.76
CA TRP A 28 -2.85 0.47 2.63
C TRP A 28 -3.04 -0.84 1.89
N VAL A 29 -3.16 -1.93 2.65
CA VAL A 29 -3.31 -3.27 2.11
C VAL A 29 -4.79 -3.65 2.18
N GLN A 30 -5.36 -3.90 1.01
CA GLN A 30 -6.70 -4.49 0.91
C GLN A 30 -6.61 -6.00 0.89
N ASP A 31 -7.64 -6.64 1.45
CA ASP A 31 -7.87 -8.06 1.30
C ASP A 31 -7.95 -8.43 -0.19
N PRO A 32 -7.23 -9.48 -0.64
CA PRO A 32 -7.29 -9.90 -2.02
C PRO A 32 -8.68 -10.48 -2.33
N CYS A 33 -9.19 -10.14 -3.52
CA CYS A 33 -10.46 -10.65 -4.01
C CYS A 33 -10.42 -12.16 -4.29
N ASP A 34 -11.58 -12.79 -4.39
CA ASP A 34 -11.72 -14.23 -4.66
C ASP A 34 -11.09 -14.69 -5.99
N ARG A 35 -10.90 -13.77 -6.95
CA ARG A 35 -10.20 -14.07 -8.20
C ARG A 35 -8.73 -14.35 -7.92
N ASP A 36 -8.06 -13.41 -7.26
CA ASP A 36 -6.64 -13.54 -6.91
C ASP A 36 -6.38 -14.64 -5.86
N ARG A 37 -7.34 -14.91 -4.97
CA ARG A 37 -7.23 -16.06 -4.05
C ARG A 37 -7.27 -17.41 -4.78
N ARG A 38 -7.99 -17.50 -5.91
CA ARG A 38 -8.06 -18.73 -6.71
C ARG A 38 -6.87 -18.87 -7.66
N ASP A 39 -6.44 -17.77 -8.26
CA ASP A 39 -5.25 -17.73 -9.11
C ASP A 39 -4.51 -16.38 -8.94
N PRO A 40 -3.42 -16.33 -8.15
CA PRO A 40 -2.66 -15.10 -7.91
C PRO A 40 -1.83 -14.64 -9.13
N ASN A 41 -1.75 -15.46 -10.19
CA ASN A 41 -1.07 -15.10 -11.43
C ASN A 41 -2.01 -14.45 -12.46
N ASP A 42 -3.31 -14.36 -12.16
CA ASP A 42 -4.30 -13.68 -13.00
C ASP A 42 -4.10 -12.14 -13.01
N GLU A 43 -4.88 -11.44 -13.83
CA GLU A 43 -4.67 -10.03 -14.16
C GLU A 43 -5.14 -9.02 -13.08
N CYS A 44 -5.89 -9.42 -12.03
CA CYS A 44 -6.34 -8.46 -10.99
C CYS A 44 -5.16 -7.83 -10.26
N GLY A 45 -4.18 -8.65 -9.87
CA GLY A 45 -2.99 -8.21 -9.12
C GLY A 45 -3.27 -7.74 -7.69
N CYS A 46 -4.49 -7.96 -7.22
CA CYS A 46 -5.03 -7.51 -5.94
C CYS A 46 -4.24 -8.07 -4.73
N SER A 47 -3.71 -9.29 -4.84
CA SER A 47 -2.77 -9.93 -3.91
C SER A 47 -1.37 -9.31 -3.87
N ARG A 48 -1.02 -8.49 -4.87
CA ARG A 48 0.27 -7.78 -4.99
C ARG A 48 0.13 -6.27 -4.80
N GLY A 49 -1.11 -5.77 -4.81
CA GLY A 49 -1.41 -4.35 -4.87
C GLY A 49 -1.50 -3.69 -3.50
N PHE A 50 -1.10 -2.43 -3.44
CA PHE A 50 -1.37 -1.49 -2.37
C PHE A 50 -2.37 -0.45 -2.87
N ALA A 51 -3.30 -0.03 -2.02
CA ALA A 51 -4.30 0.98 -2.35
C ALA A 51 -3.85 2.36 -1.87
N GLY A 52 -3.87 3.35 -2.76
CA GLY A 52 -3.53 4.74 -2.48
C GLY A 52 -4.65 5.46 -1.74
N ALA A 53 -4.29 6.20 -0.70
CA ALA A 53 -5.26 6.85 0.18
C ALA A 53 -6.02 8.01 -0.49
N ALA A 54 -5.36 8.83 -1.31
CA ALA A 54 -6.00 10.00 -1.94
C ALA A 54 -6.51 9.70 -3.35
N SER A 55 -5.84 8.82 -4.10
CA SER A 55 -6.22 8.47 -5.46
C SER A 55 -7.29 7.40 -5.55
N HIS A 56 -7.42 6.57 -4.49
CA HIS A 56 -8.20 5.32 -4.49
C HIS A 56 -7.80 4.36 -5.63
N ARG A 57 -6.57 4.51 -6.13
CA ARG A 57 -5.99 3.65 -7.17
C ARG A 57 -5.02 2.65 -6.55
N ALA A 58 -4.60 1.69 -7.35
CA ALA A 58 -3.70 0.65 -6.90
C ALA A 58 -2.29 0.82 -7.49
N THR A 59 -1.30 0.34 -6.73
CA THR A 59 0.09 0.20 -7.15
C THR A 59 0.65 -1.15 -6.71
N THR A 60 1.61 -1.71 -7.44
CA THR A 60 2.26 -2.99 -7.12
C THR A 60 3.47 -2.86 -6.19
N THR A 61 3.93 -1.64 -5.96
CA THR A 61 5.05 -1.37 -5.04
C THR A 61 4.75 -0.19 -4.12
N ALA A 62 5.29 -0.25 -2.91
CA ALA A 62 5.30 0.85 -1.97
C ALA A 62 6.74 1.20 -1.59
N GLN A 63 6.99 2.43 -1.16
CA GLN A 63 8.26 2.83 -0.58
C GLN A 63 8.09 3.10 0.91
N VAL A 64 9.07 2.70 1.73
CA VAL A 64 9.15 3.15 3.12
C VAL A 64 9.68 4.59 3.14
N ALA A 65 8.83 5.53 3.54
CA ALA A 65 9.18 6.95 3.65
C ALA A 65 9.14 7.40 5.11
N ASP A 66 10.00 8.35 5.48
CA ASP A 66 9.95 9.03 6.78
C ASP A 66 9.35 10.42 6.60
N LEU A 67 8.12 10.61 7.06
CA LEU A 67 7.38 11.86 6.89
C LEU A 67 7.14 12.56 8.23
N PRO A 68 7.12 13.90 8.28
CA PRO A 68 6.81 14.66 9.49
C PRO A 68 5.29 14.65 9.78
N LEU A 69 4.74 13.47 9.98
CA LEU A 69 3.33 13.19 10.24
C LEU A 69 3.20 12.46 11.58
N THR A 70 2.17 12.78 12.35
CA THR A 70 1.79 12.05 13.56
C THR A 70 0.88 10.86 13.24
N ARG A 71 0.79 9.88 14.16
CA ARG A 71 -0.16 8.76 14.01
C ARG A 71 -1.61 9.24 13.90
N ALA A 72 -1.99 10.28 14.66
CA ALA A 72 -3.35 10.82 14.65
C ALA A 72 -3.70 11.41 13.27
N GLU A 73 -2.81 12.22 12.70
CA GLU A 73 -3.02 12.79 11.36
C GLU A 73 -3.10 11.70 10.27
N LEU A 74 -2.32 10.62 10.41
CA LEU A 74 -2.41 9.49 9.49
C LEU A 74 -3.75 8.76 9.61
N ILE A 75 -4.26 8.55 10.83
CA ILE A 75 -5.58 7.95 11.06
C ILE A 75 -6.68 8.81 10.46
N ASP A 76 -6.63 10.12 10.64
CA ASP A 76 -7.63 11.03 10.06
C ASP A 76 -7.58 11.00 8.53
N ALA A 77 -6.39 10.99 7.93
CA ALA A 77 -6.23 10.84 6.49
C ALA A 77 -6.78 9.50 5.98
N MET A 78 -6.50 8.40 6.68
CA MET A 78 -7.03 7.08 6.33
C MET A 78 -8.54 6.98 6.53
N ARG A 79 -9.10 7.61 7.56
CA ARG A 79 -10.54 7.66 7.79
C ARG A 79 -11.26 8.36 6.64
N MET A 80 -10.75 9.50 6.19
CA MET A 80 -11.27 10.22 5.02
C MET A 80 -11.15 9.36 3.75
N SER A 81 -10.00 8.72 3.54
CA SER A 81 -9.77 7.82 2.40
C SER A 81 -10.76 6.65 2.35
N LEU A 82 -11.02 6.03 3.49
CA LEU A 82 -11.94 4.91 3.61
C LEU A 82 -13.38 5.36 3.33
N ASP A 83 -13.81 6.49 3.90
CA ASP A 83 -15.14 7.08 3.67
C ASP A 83 -15.35 7.38 2.17
N ASP A 84 -14.41 8.12 1.56
CA ASP A 84 -14.44 8.47 0.13
C ASP A 84 -14.40 7.24 -0.78
N GLY A 85 -13.69 6.18 -0.35
CA GLY A 85 -13.57 4.91 -1.05
C GLY A 85 -14.73 3.95 -0.85
N GLY A 86 -15.71 4.28 0.01
CA GLY A 86 -16.85 3.43 0.35
C GLY A 86 -16.53 2.25 1.28
N TRP A 87 -15.47 2.36 2.08
CA TRP A 87 -15.03 1.37 3.07
C TRP A 87 -15.42 1.78 4.50
N PRO A 88 -15.53 0.83 5.44
CA PRO A 88 -15.84 1.15 6.84
C PRO A 88 -14.76 2.02 7.48
N VAL A 89 -15.16 3.21 7.95
CA VAL A 89 -14.26 4.22 8.53
C VAL A 89 -13.61 3.77 9.84
N GLU A 90 -14.23 2.82 10.53
CA GLU A 90 -13.71 2.18 11.74
C GLU A 90 -12.44 1.36 11.49
N TRP A 91 -12.14 0.98 10.24
CA TRP A 91 -10.91 0.27 9.88
C TRP A 91 -9.67 1.17 9.87
N ALA A 92 -9.83 2.49 10.01
CA ALA A 92 -8.72 3.44 9.89
C ALA A 92 -7.57 3.16 10.85
N GLU A 93 -7.86 2.78 12.10
CA GLU A 93 -6.80 2.48 13.08
C GLU A 93 -6.03 1.21 12.73
N ASP A 94 -6.73 0.12 12.40
CA ASP A 94 -6.13 -1.16 12.03
C ASP A 94 -5.25 -1.01 10.77
N VAL A 95 -5.77 -0.32 9.76
CA VAL A 95 -5.04 -0.04 8.52
C VAL A 95 -3.76 0.78 8.77
N VAL A 96 -3.83 1.76 9.68
CA VAL A 96 -2.66 2.54 10.07
C VAL A 96 -1.66 1.69 10.84
N ASP A 97 -2.11 0.86 11.76
CA ASP A 97 -1.23 0.00 12.54
C ASP A 97 -0.52 -1.02 11.65
N ASP A 98 -1.23 -1.63 10.69
CA ASP A 98 -0.62 -2.51 9.69
C ASP A 98 0.43 -1.78 8.85
N ASN A 99 0.13 -0.58 8.35
CA ASN A 99 1.09 0.24 7.60
C ASN A 99 2.36 0.49 8.43
N LEU A 100 2.21 0.90 9.69
CA LEU A 100 3.32 1.20 10.59
C LEU A 100 4.13 -0.06 10.93
N ILE A 101 3.46 -1.18 11.20
CA ILE A 101 4.10 -2.47 11.48
C ILE A 101 4.95 -2.88 10.27
N ILE A 102 4.39 -2.88 9.07
CA ILE A 102 5.12 -3.27 7.84
C ILE A 102 6.29 -2.30 7.60
N ALA A 103 6.06 -1.00 7.67
CA ALA A 103 7.09 0.02 7.45
C ALA A 103 8.24 -0.08 8.46
N SER A 104 7.97 -0.52 9.70
CA SER A 104 8.98 -0.63 10.76
C SER A 104 10.06 -1.69 10.46
N VAL A 105 9.73 -2.71 9.68
CA VAL A 105 10.62 -3.84 9.34
C VAL A 105 11.72 -3.43 8.36
N PHE A 106 11.49 -2.39 7.55
CA PHE A 106 12.41 -1.99 6.49
C PHE A 106 13.10 -0.65 6.77
N SER A 107 14.24 -0.43 6.12
CA SER A 107 14.94 0.85 6.15
C SER A 107 14.19 1.90 5.31
N VAL A 108 14.25 3.17 5.72
CA VAL A 108 13.73 4.28 4.93
C VAL A 108 14.37 4.28 3.54
N GLY A 109 13.57 4.53 2.50
CA GLY A 109 13.96 4.48 1.10
C GLY A 109 13.78 3.11 0.44
N THR A 110 13.58 2.04 1.21
CA THR A 110 13.35 0.69 0.65
C THR A 110 12.06 0.67 -0.15
N VAL A 111 12.14 0.24 -1.41
CA VAL A 111 10.95 -0.13 -2.20
C VAL A 111 10.60 -1.57 -1.88
N ILE A 112 9.34 -1.82 -1.57
CA ILE A 112 8.82 -3.14 -1.22
C ILE A 112 7.76 -3.58 -2.22
N GLU A 113 7.63 -4.89 -2.33
CA GLU A 113 6.51 -5.55 -2.98
C GLU A 113 5.84 -6.52 -2.01
N ARG A 114 4.64 -6.99 -2.37
CA ARG A 114 3.95 -8.01 -1.61
C ARG A 114 3.43 -9.17 -2.47
N SER A 115 3.20 -10.28 -1.79
CA SER A 115 2.37 -11.38 -2.26
C SER A 115 1.51 -11.83 -1.08
N PHE A 116 0.22 -11.52 -1.14
CA PHE A 116 -0.69 -11.62 0.01
C PHE A 116 -0.10 -10.82 1.20
N ASP A 117 0.12 -11.47 2.33
CA ASP A 117 0.63 -10.88 3.57
C ASP A 117 2.15 -10.98 3.68
N GLN A 118 2.84 -11.45 2.63
CA GLN A 118 4.29 -11.51 2.58
C GLN A 118 4.85 -10.24 1.94
N PHE A 119 5.65 -9.50 2.69
CA PHE A 119 6.32 -8.28 2.25
C PHE A 119 7.81 -8.53 2.10
N ARG A 120 8.41 -8.01 1.03
CA ARG A 120 9.86 -8.15 0.79
C ARG A 120 10.43 -6.93 0.07
N PRO A 121 11.73 -6.63 0.24
CA PRO A 121 12.39 -5.63 -0.57
C PRO A 121 12.28 -6.01 -2.04
N ARG A 122 11.98 -5.04 -2.89
CA ARG A 122 11.98 -5.22 -4.33
C ARG A 122 13.43 -5.34 -4.81
N ALA A 123 13.78 -6.48 -5.38
CA ALA A 123 15.06 -6.63 -6.09
C ALA A 123 15.03 -5.78 -7.36
N ALA A 124 16.11 -5.05 -7.61
CA ALA A 124 16.31 -4.27 -8.83
C ALA A 124 16.46 -5.17 -10.06
#